data_AF-A0A1X7TMU4-F1
#
_entry.id   AF-A0A1X7TMU4-F1
#
_cell.length_a   1.000
_cell.length_b   1.000
_cell.length_c   1.000
_cell.angle_alpha   90.00
_cell.angle_beta   90.00
_cell.angle_gamma   90.00
#
_symmetry.space_group_name_H-M   'P 1'
#
loop_
_entity.id
_entity.type
_entity.pdbx_description
1 polymer ?
#
loop_
_entity_poly.entity_id
_entity_poly.type
_entity_poly.pdbx_seq_one_letter_code
_entity_poly.pdbx_strand_id
1 'polypeptide(L)'
;MSETSSTLYNSRVDGEELQKKQEMFKDQDDPVQLLCPFKVAIVHLSGEKYPTVSALGPLLEEIKKRVVDESDSVAIKEVKKVLRDDIKSCYQNPDVRLLFDKASFLDPRFKSLSHLPSVQQSEVIDSVKQELFVMLHMPVNDSSDPGDERSGLVDDCFNDEAGAPEPPNKKAKNALIDIL
;
A
#
# COMPACT_ATOMS: atom_id res chain seq x y z
N MET A 1 39.93 -7.83 43.10
CA MET A 1 40.00 -8.40 41.74
C MET A 1 39.07 -9.61 41.78
N SER A 2 37.77 -9.38 41.52
CA SER A 2 37.11 -9.67 40.23
C SER A 2 37.10 -11.19 39.99
N GLU A 3 35.98 -11.88 39.88
CA GLU A 3 34.86 -11.61 38.98
C GLU A 3 33.53 -12.17 39.52
N THR A 4 32.56 -11.29 39.70
CA THR A 4 31.13 -11.61 39.67
C THR A 4 30.58 -11.02 38.38
N SER A 5 30.26 -11.84 37.37
CA SER A 5 29.26 -11.51 36.34
C SER A 5 29.16 -12.62 35.30
N SER A 6 28.22 -13.53 35.50
CA SER A 6 27.60 -14.22 34.36
C SER A 6 26.17 -14.65 34.73
N THR A 7 25.36 -13.66 35.05
CA THR A 7 23.89 -13.76 35.01
C THR A 7 23.42 -12.96 33.81
N LEU A 8 23.53 -13.53 32.62
CA LEU A 8 22.82 -13.03 31.43
C LEU A 8 21.91 -14.15 30.89
N TYR A 9 20.71 -14.16 31.44
CA TYR A 9 19.46 -14.16 30.68
C TYR A 9 19.29 -15.22 29.57
N ASN A 10 19.26 -16.50 29.95
CA ASN A 10 18.46 -17.48 29.22
C ASN A 10 17.06 -17.50 29.84
N SER A 11 16.17 -16.61 29.40
CA SER A 11 14.74 -16.73 29.70
C SER A 11 14.23 -17.97 28.97
N ARG A 12 14.17 -19.08 29.71
CA ARG A 12 13.51 -20.32 29.31
C ARG A 12 12.06 -19.96 29.00
N VAL A 13 11.72 -19.91 27.72
CA VAL A 13 10.34 -19.73 27.30
C VAL A 13 9.59 -20.97 27.80
N ASP A 14 8.70 -20.80 28.77
CA ASP A 14 7.99 -21.91 29.40
C ASP A 14 7.16 -22.64 28.35
N GLY A 15 7.40 -23.95 28.19
CA GLY A 15 6.75 -24.78 27.18
C GLY A 15 5.23 -24.78 27.31
N GLU A 16 4.72 -24.60 28.53
CA GLU A 16 3.29 -24.46 28.83
C GLU A 16 2.69 -23.18 28.22
N GLU A 17 3.45 -22.09 28.18
CA GLU A 17 3.00 -20.83 27.57
C GLU A 17 2.95 -20.95 26.04
N LEU A 18 3.92 -21.65 25.44
CA LEU A 18 3.88 -21.98 24.00
C LEU A 18 2.68 -22.86 23.67
N GLN A 19 2.41 -23.87 24.51
CA GLN A 19 1.33 -24.82 24.30
C GLN A 19 -0.03 -24.13 24.40
N LYS A 20 -0.17 -23.23 25.37
CA LYS A 20 -1.36 -22.39 25.53
C LYS A 20 -1.56 -21.43 24.35
N LYS A 21 -0.47 -20.83 23.83
CA LYS A 21 -0.53 -20.00 22.61
C LYS A 21 -0.94 -20.83 21.38
N GLN A 22 -0.46 -22.07 21.25
CA GLN A 22 -0.84 -22.96 20.15
C GLN A 22 -2.30 -23.43 20.25
N GLU A 23 -2.78 -23.74 21.46
CA GLU A 23 -4.20 -24.06 21.68
C GLU A 23 -5.11 -22.87 21.38
N MET A 24 -4.66 -21.65 21.69
CA MET A 24 -5.40 -20.41 21.43
C MET A 24 -5.64 -20.13 19.94
N PHE A 25 -4.79 -20.64 19.03
CA PHE A 25 -4.98 -20.57 17.57
C PHE A 25 -5.73 -21.78 16.98
N LYS A 26 -6.09 -22.75 17.81
CA LYS A 26 -6.75 -23.99 17.39
C LYS A 26 -8.27 -23.84 17.30
N ASP A 27 -8.82 -22.87 18.05
CA ASP A 27 -10.23 -22.56 18.08
C ASP A 27 -10.60 -21.63 16.91
N GLN A 28 -11.08 -22.23 15.83
CA GLN A 28 -11.95 -21.68 14.76
C GLN A 28 -11.46 -20.47 13.94
N ASP A 29 -10.44 -19.75 14.39
CA ASP A 29 -9.86 -18.61 13.73
C ASP A 29 -8.59 -19.02 12.98
N ASP A 30 -8.71 -19.19 11.65
CA ASP A 30 -7.58 -19.53 10.81
C ASP A 30 -6.69 -18.28 10.60
N PRO A 31 -5.45 -18.24 11.11
CA PRO A 31 -4.52 -17.13 10.87
C PRO A 31 -4.23 -16.93 9.37
N VAL A 32 -4.46 -17.94 8.53
CA VAL A 32 -4.38 -17.81 7.07
C VAL A 32 -5.49 -16.90 6.54
N GLN A 33 -6.70 -16.95 7.09
CA GLN A 33 -7.79 -16.06 6.71
C GLN A 33 -7.49 -14.61 7.11
N LEU A 34 -6.89 -14.40 8.28
CA LEU A 34 -6.43 -13.09 8.73
C LEU A 34 -5.42 -12.45 7.78
N LEU A 35 -4.49 -13.24 7.24
CA LEU A 35 -3.44 -12.76 6.34
C LEU A 35 -3.86 -12.74 4.87
N CYS A 36 -5.02 -13.32 4.53
CA CYS A 36 -5.53 -13.37 3.16
C CYS A 36 -5.64 -11.99 2.48
N PRO A 37 -6.15 -10.92 3.14
CA PRO A 37 -6.21 -9.58 2.54
C PRO A 37 -4.83 -9.05 2.14
N PHE A 38 -3.79 -9.35 2.92
CA PHE A 38 -2.41 -8.96 2.64
C PHE A 38 -1.84 -9.73 1.47
N LYS A 39 -2.09 -11.05 1.42
CA LYS A 39 -1.70 -11.87 0.28
C LYS A 39 -2.28 -11.32 -1.00
N VAL A 40 -3.58 -11.02 -1.03
CA VAL A 40 -4.26 -10.50 -2.21
C VAL A 40 -3.68 -9.14 -2.60
N ALA A 41 -3.50 -8.23 -1.64
CA ALA A 41 -2.89 -6.92 -1.86
C ALA A 41 -1.48 -7.03 -2.48
N ILE A 42 -0.62 -7.86 -1.89
CA ILE A 42 0.77 -8.04 -2.36
C ILE A 42 0.81 -8.71 -3.72
N VAL A 43 0.00 -9.76 -3.95
CA VAL A 43 -0.09 -10.42 -5.26
C VAL A 43 -0.56 -9.44 -6.33
N HIS A 44 -1.52 -8.57 -6.00
CA HIS A 44 -2.00 -7.55 -6.93
C HIS A 44 -0.89 -6.54 -7.26
N LEU A 45 -0.26 -5.96 -6.24
CA LEU A 45 0.82 -4.98 -6.42
C LEU A 45 2.05 -5.57 -7.12
N SER A 46 2.40 -6.82 -6.84
CA SER A 46 3.55 -7.50 -7.46
C SER A 46 3.27 -8.00 -8.88
N GLY A 47 2.00 -8.18 -9.25
CA GLY A 47 1.59 -8.56 -10.60
C GLY A 47 1.59 -7.41 -11.60
N GLU A 48 1.59 -6.16 -11.12
CA GLU A 48 1.64 -4.98 -11.97
C GLU A 48 3.09 -4.64 -12.35
N LYS A 49 3.36 -4.47 -13.64
CA LYS A 49 4.67 -4.00 -14.13
C LYS A 49 5.04 -2.62 -13.58
N TYR A 50 4.02 -1.80 -13.30
CA TYR A 50 4.15 -0.47 -12.70
C TYR A 50 3.01 -0.28 -11.69
N PRO A 51 3.21 -0.59 -10.39
CA PRO A 51 2.18 -0.38 -9.39
C PRO A 51 1.81 1.11 -9.30
N THR A 52 0.52 1.42 -9.42
CA THR A 52 0.04 2.80 -9.40
C THR A 52 -0.21 3.29 -7.98
N VAL A 53 0.38 4.44 -7.62
CA VAL A 53 0.17 5.10 -6.30
C VAL A 53 -1.32 5.37 -6.02
N SER A 54 -2.12 5.60 -7.07
CA SER A 54 -3.56 5.80 -6.99
C SER A 54 -4.35 4.60 -6.44
N ALA A 55 -3.79 3.38 -6.46
CA ALA A 55 -4.42 2.20 -5.90
C ALA A 55 -4.12 2.02 -4.40
N LEU A 56 -3.08 2.68 -3.86
CA LEU A 56 -2.62 2.48 -2.49
C LEU A 56 -3.63 2.96 -1.45
N GLY A 57 -4.28 4.11 -1.67
CA GLY A 57 -5.31 4.64 -0.78
C GLY A 57 -6.50 3.67 -0.61
N PRO A 58 -7.18 3.28 -1.71
CA PRO A 58 -8.25 2.29 -1.68
C PRO A 58 -7.83 0.96 -1.05
N LEU A 59 -6.67 0.43 -1.43
CA LEU A 59 -6.16 -0.86 -0.94
C LEU A 59 -5.91 -0.84 0.57
N LEU A 60 -5.35 0.25 1.08
CA LEU A 60 -5.05 0.42 2.49
C LEU A 60 -6.31 0.48 3.36
N GLU A 61 -7.33 1.22 2.92
CA GLU A 61 -8.62 1.26 3.63
C GLU A 61 -9.33 -0.07 3.61
N GLU A 62 -9.19 -0.79 2.51
CA GLU A 62 -9.83 -2.08 2.35
C GLU A 62 -9.18 -3.18 3.21
N ILE A 63 -7.85 -3.17 3.35
CA ILE A 63 -7.15 -4.00 4.33
C ILE A 63 -7.61 -3.65 5.75
N LYS A 64 -7.73 -2.36 6.10
CA LYS A 64 -8.18 -1.95 7.43
C LYS A 64 -9.57 -2.48 7.76
N LYS A 65 -10.55 -2.36 6.84
CA LYS A 65 -11.91 -2.87 7.05
C LYS A 65 -11.93 -4.37 7.34
N ARG A 66 -11.17 -5.17 6.59
CA ARG A 66 -11.09 -6.63 6.79
C ARG A 66 -10.42 -7.03 8.11
N VAL A 67 -9.67 -6.13 8.74
CA VAL A 67 -8.99 -6.35 10.02
C VAL A 67 -9.84 -5.83 11.22
N VAL A 68 -11.13 -5.46 11.02
CA VAL A 68 -12.00 -4.86 12.05
C VAL A 68 -13.16 -5.77 12.51
N ASP A 69 -13.17 -7.06 12.18
CA ASP A 69 -14.27 -7.94 12.62
C ASP A 69 -14.39 -8.07 14.15
N GLU A 70 -15.62 -7.97 14.68
CA GLU A 70 -15.90 -7.93 16.13
C GLU A 70 -16.05 -9.33 16.75
N SER A 71 -16.19 -10.36 15.91
CA SER A 71 -16.50 -11.75 16.30
C SER A 71 -15.27 -12.65 16.51
N ASP A 72 -14.10 -12.06 16.66
CA ASP A 72 -12.85 -12.81 16.81
C ASP A 72 -12.55 -13.27 18.24
N SER A 73 -11.75 -14.34 18.38
CA SER A 73 -11.11 -14.70 19.64
C SER A 73 -10.17 -13.60 20.16
N VAL A 74 -9.86 -13.64 21.47
CA VAL A 74 -8.97 -12.68 22.13
C VAL A 74 -7.60 -12.62 21.44
N ALA A 75 -7.08 -13.76 20.98
CA ALA A 75 -5.82 -13.86 20.26
C ALA A 75 -5.82 -13.06 18.96
N ILE A 76 -6.83 -13.30 18.13
CA ILE A 76 -6.93 -12.66 16.82
C ILE A 76 -7.20 -11.17 16.98
N LYS A 77 -7.95 -10.75 18.00
CA LYS A 77 -8.11 -9.33 18.33
C LYS A 77 -6.78 -8.66 18.62
N GLU A 78 -5.90 -9.33 19.36
CA GLU A 78 -4.56 -8.82 19.66
C GLU A 78 -3.70 -8.75 18.39
N VAL A 79 -3.68 -9.80 17.56
CA VAL A 79 -2.93 -9.79 16.29
C VAL A 79 -3.46 -8.72 15.34
N LYS A 80 -4.78 -8.62 15.15
CA LYS A 80 -5.43 -7.58 14.34
C LYS A 80 -5.10 -6.18 14.86
N LYS A 81 -5.03 -5.99 16.18
CA LYS A 81 -4.62 -4.71 16.77
C LYS A 81 -3.19 -4.35 16.40
N VAL A 82 -2.23 -5.26 16.63
CA VAL A 82 -0.82 -5.04 16.29
C VAL A 82 -0.67 -4.72 14.81
N LEU A 83 -1.38 -5.46 13.95
CA LEU A 83 -1.32 -5.28 12.51
C LEU A 83 -1.91 -3.93 12.06
N ARG A 84 -3.03 -3.48 12.66
CA ARG A 84 -3.58 -2.14 12.39
C ARG A 84 -2.63 -1.04 12.83
N ASP A 85 -2.04 -1.19 14.00
CA ASP A 85 -1.11 -0.19 14.55
C ASP A 85 0.15 -0.11 13.67
N ASP A 86 0.66 -1.25 13.20
CA ASP A 86 1.81 -1.33 12.28
C ASP A 86 1.51 -0.66 10.94
N ILE A 87 0.39 -1.04 10.29
CA ILE A 87 -0.07 -0.41 9.05
C ILE A 87 -0.25 1.11 9.22
N LYS A 88 -0.88 1.53 10.31
CA LYS A 88 -1.07 2.94 10.60
C LYS A 88 0.28 3.63 10.71
N SER A 89 1.23 3.03 11.42
CA SER A 89 2.59 3.56 11.62
C SER A 89 3.37 3.77 10.33
N CYS A 90 3.29 2.84 9.38
CA CYS A 90 3.98 2.95 8.10
C CYS A 90 3.52 4.17 7.28
N TYR A 91 2.27 4.60 7.45
CA TYR A 91 1.67 5.70 6.69
C TYR A 91 1.13 6.80 7.62
N GLN A 92 1.80 7.05 8.75
CA GLN A 92 1.42 8.09 9.70
C GLN A 92 1.60 9.51 9.15
N ASN A 93 2.46 9.69 8.14
CA ASN A 93 2.73 11.00 7.58
C ASN A 93 1.48 11.53 6.82
N PRO A 94 0.90 12.67 7.25
CA PRO A 94 -0.30 13.22 6.61
C PRO A 94 -0.08 13.64 5.17
N ASP A 95 1.13 14.06 4.78
CA ASP A 95 1.46 14.44 3.41
C ASP A 95 1.48 13.21 2.48
N VAL A 96 1.98 12.08 2.98
CA VAL A 96 1.94 10.79 2.25
C VAL A 96 0.50 10.33 2.07
N ARG A 97 -0.34 10.52 3.10
CA ARG A 97 -1.75 10.16 3.02
C ARG A 97 -2.50 11.03 2.01
N LEU A 98 -2.31 12.34 2.09
CA LEU A 98 -2.88 13.29 1.14
C LEU A 98 -2.42 13.01 -0.30
N LEU A 99 -1.16 12.60 -0.49
CA LEU A 99 -0.66 12.17 -1.80
C LEU A 99 -1.44 10.97 -2.34
N PHE A 100 -1.70 9.95 -1.53
CA PHE A 100 -2.49 8.78 -1.96
C PHE A 100 -3.91 9.17 -2.31
N ASP A 101 -4.54 10.04 -1.51
CA ASP A 101 -5.91 10.46 -1.73
C ASP A 101 -6.02 11.31 -3.02
N LYS A 102 -5.08 12.22 -3.26
CA LYS A 102 -4.98 12.99 -4.51
C LYS A 102 -4.70 12.11 -5.72
N ALA A 103 -3.75 11.19 -5.62
CA ALA A 103 -3.44 10.24 -6.69
C ALA A 103 -4.65 9.37 -7.04
N SER A 104 -5.40 8.93 -6.03
CA SER A 104 -6.65 8.19 -6.21
C SER A 104 -7.71 9.04 -6.91
N PHE A 105 -7.87 10.30 -6.50
CA PHE A 105 -8.84 11.21 -7.11
C PHE A 105 -8.56 11.48 -8.60
N LEU A 106 -7.28 11.62 -8.95
CA LEU A 106 -6.83 11.85 -10.33
C LEU A 106 -6.93 10.61 -11.22
N ASP A 107 -7.06 9.42 -10.61
CA ASP A 107 -7.28 8.17 -11.33
C ASP A 107 -8.77 7.95 -11.61
N PRO A 108 -9.21 7.82 -12.87
CA PRO A 108 -10.61 7.60 -13.22
C PRO A 108 -11.25 6.41 -12.49
N ARG A 109 -10.46 5.38 -12.12
CA ARG A 109 -10.93 4.19 -11.40
C ARG A 109 -11.40 4.50 -9.98
N PHE A 110 -10.83 5.51 -9.35
CA PHE A 110 -11.06 5.84 -7.93
C PHE A 110 -11.58 7.28 -7.72
N LYS A 111 -11.98 7.97 -8.80
CA LYS A 111 -12.43 9.36 -8.80
C LYS A 111 -13.52 9.69 -7.78
N SER A 112 -14.38 8.72 -7.43
CA SER A 112 -15.44 8.91 -6.44
C SER A 112 -14.94 8.94 -4.98
N LEU A 113 -13.70 8.50 -4.74
CA LEU A 113 -13.09 8.40 -3.41
C LEU A 113 -13.98 7.66 -2.39
N SER A 114 -14.71 6.63 -2.84
CA SER A 114 -15.67 5.87 -2.00
C SER A 114 -15.06 5.21 -0.77
N HIS A 115 -13.74 5.08 -0.70
CA HIS A 115 -12.99 4.57 0.43
C HIS A 115 -12.77 5.62 1.54
N LEU A 116 -13.03 6.91 1.28
CA LEU A 116 -12.88 8.01 2.23
C LEU A 116 -14.24 8.54 2.73
N PRO A 117 -14.31 9.10 3.95
CA PRO A 117 -15.48 9.82 4.43
C PRO A 117 -15.70 11.11 3.64
N SER A 118 -16.96 11.56 3.54
CA SER A 118 -17.37 12.72 2.72
C SER A 118 -16.59 14.00 2.99
N VAL A 119 -16.22 14.26 4.26
CA VAL A 119 -15.41 15.43 4.65
C VAL A 119 -14.04 15.40 3.97
N GLN A 120 -13.33 14.26 4.05
CA GLN A 120 -12.01 14.10 3.43
C GLN A 120 -12.08 14.16 1.90
N GLN A 121 -13.15 13.63 1.30
CA GLN A 121 -13.36 13.74 -0.14
C GLN A 121 -13.39 15.21 -0.59
N SER A 122 -14.11 16.07 0.14
CA SER A 122 -14.17 17.50 -0.17
C SER A 122 -12.79 18.16 -0.05
N GLU A 123 -12.05 17.88 1.03
CA GLU A 123 -10.72 18.44 1.26
C GLU A 123 -9.74 18.09 0.12
N VAL A 124 -9.75 16.83 -0.34
CA VAL A 124 -8.92 16.38 -1.46
C VAL A 124 -9.30 17.11 -2.75
N ILE A 125 -10.60 17.18 -3.06
CA ILE A 125 -11.10 17.86 -4.26
C ILE A 125 -10.72 19.34 -4.25
N ASP A 126 -10.91 20.03 -3.13
CA ASP A 126 -10.62 21.46 -3.03
C ASP A 126 -9.13 21.74 -3.07
N SER A 127 -8.31 20.88 -2.47
CA SER A 127 -6.85 20.96 -2.58
C SER A 127 -6.38 20.83 -4.03
N VAL A 128 -6.91 19.85 -4.79
CA VAL A 128 -6.57 19.66 -6.21
C VAL A 128 -7.04 20.84 -7.06
N LYS A 129 -8.23 21.37 -6.82
CA LYS A 129 -8.72 22.59 -7.51
C LYS A 129 -7.82 23.79 -7.24
N GLN A 130 -7.36 23.96 -6.01
CA GLN A 130 -6.48 25.06 -5.64
C GLN A 130 -5.12 24.93 -6.33
N GLU A 131 -4.53 23.74 -6.35
CA GLU A 131 -3.29 23.47 -7.08
C GLU A 131 -3.45 23.76 -8.58
N LEU A 132 -4.55 23.31 -9.17
CA LEU A 132 -4.88 23.61 -10.57
C LEU A 132 -5.02 25.11 -10.81
N PHE A 133 -5.70 25.84 -9.92
CA PHE A 133 -5.85 27.28 -10.01
C PHE A 133 -4.50 27.99 -10.00
N VAL A 134 -3.61 27.59 -9.09
CA VAL A 134 -2.23 28.10 -9.02
C VAL A 134 -1.51 27.82 -10.33
N MET A 135 -1.51 26.58 -10.84
CA MET A 135 -0.84 26.22 -12.09
C MET A 135 -1.31 27.05 -13.29
N LEU A 136 -2.60 27.41 -13.35
CA LEU A 136 -3.17 28.22 -14.43
C LEU A 136 -2.85 29.72 -14.33
N HIS A 137 -2.56 30.25 -13.13
CA HIS A 137 -2.36 31.68 -12.88
C HIS A 137 -0.92 32.06 -12.55
N MET A 138 0.00 31.09 -12.52
CA MET A 138 1.43 31.38 -12.43
C MET A 138 1.93 31.91 -13.78
N PRO A 139 2.62 33.07 -13.82
CA PRO A 139 3.29 33.52 -15.03
C PRO A 139 4.36 32.48 -15.39
N VAL A 140 4.26 31.90 -16.58
CA VAL A 140 5.37 31.17 -17.19
C VAL A 140 6.49 32.19 -17.36
N ASN A 141 7.55 32.09 -16.58
CA ASN A 141 8.78 32.81 -16.90
C ASN A 141 9.28 32.25 -18.22
N ASP A 142 8.93 32.94 -19.29
CA ASP A 142 9.42 32.70 -20.63
C ASP A 142 10.89 33.17 -20.68
N SER A 143 11.79 32.36 -20.11
CA SER A 143 13.20 32.44 -20.47
C SER A 143 13.37 31.79 -21.84
N SER A 144 12.83 32.48 -22.85
CA SER A 144 13.26 32.33 -24.23
C SER A 144 14.75 32.67 -24.30
N ASP A 145 15.60 31.65 -24.33
CA ASP A 145 16.98 31.76 -24.78
C ASP A 145 16.99 31.64 -26.32
N PRO A 146 17.33 32.70 -27.07
CA PRO A 146 17.42 32.61 -28.51
C PRO A 146 18.84 32.17 -28.91
N GLY A 147 18.96 30.89 -29.26
CA GLY A 147 19.94 30.43 -30.24
C GLY A 147 20.96 29.42 -29.74
N ASP A 148 20.76 28.16 -30.14
CA ASP A 148 21.82 27.48 -30.90
C ASP A 148 21.19 26.44 -31.85
N GLU A 149 21.38 26.65 -33.14
CA GLU A 149 20.99 25.67 -34.16
C GLU A 149 22.10 24.64 -34.33
N ARG A 150 21.67 23.36 -34.31
CA ARG A 150 22.18 22.23 -35.11
C ARG A 150 23.33 21.40 -34.52
N SER A 151 23.02 20.18 -34.08
CA SER A 151 23.13 18.97 -34.92
C SER A 151 22.92 17.68 -34.12
N GLY A 152 22.38 16.65 -34.78
CA GLY A 152 22.59 15.25 -34.40
C GLY A 152 21.36 14.50 -33.92
N LEU A 153 20.51 14.07 -34.86
CA LEU A 153 19.73 12.85 -34.70
C LEU A 153 20.71 11.68 -34.58
N VAL A 154 20.69 10.97 -33.45
CA VAL A 154 21.08 9.55 -33.41
C VAL A 154 19.90 8.78 -32.83
N ASP A 155 19.07 8.31 -33.75
CA ASP A 155 18.22 7.15 -33.54
C ASP A 155 19.15 5.94 -33.40
N ASP A 156 19.34 5.43 -32.18
CA ASP A 156 19.84 4.08 -31.96
C ASP A 156 18.79 3.28 -31.18
N CYS A 157 17.83 2.76 -31.95
CA CYS A 157 17.04 1.60 -31.56
C CYS A 157 17.97 0.37 -31.48
N PHE A 158 18.35 -0.05 -30.27
CA PHE A 158 18.82 -1.41 -30.07
C PHE A 158 17.62 -2.34 -29.82
N ASN A 159 17.26 -3.03 -30.91
CA ASN A 159 16.60 -4.32 -30.83
C ASN A 159 17.54 -5.30 -30.12
N ASP A 160 17.07 -5.90 -29.04
CA ASP A 160 17.48 -7.26 -28.69
C ASP A 160 16.22 -8.12 -28.62
N GLU A 161 15.99 -8.81 -29.74
CA GLU A 161 15.13 -9.95 -29.88
C GLU A 161 15.81 -11.14 -29.19
N ALA A 162 15.41 -11.44 -27.95
CA ALA A 162 15.70 -12.71 -27.31
C ALA A 162 14.39 -13.27 -26.74
N GLY A 163 13.89 -14.32 -27.38
CA GLY A 163 12.59 -14.93 -27.11
C GLY A 163 12.37 -15.30 -25.64
N ALA A 164 11.32 -14.74 -25.06
CA ALA A 164 10.71 -15.23 -23.84
C ALA A 164 9.35 -15.88 -24.20
N PRO A 165 9.02 -17.07 -23.67
CA PRO A 165 7.80 -17.78 -24.02
C PRO A 165 6.56 -16.99 -23.56
N GLU A 166 5.52 -16.96 -24.39
CA GLU A 166 4.24 -16.32 -24.10
C GLU A 166 3.71 -16.72 -22.71
N PRO A 167 3.30 -15.75 -21.86
CA PRO A 167 2.60 -16.07 -20.62
C PRO A 167 1.20 -16.64 -20.93
N PRO A 168 0.78 -17.70 -20.22
CA PRO A 168 -0.48 -18.37 -20.48
C PRO A 168 -1.68 -17.47 -20.14
N ASN A 169 -2.51 -17.24 -21.16
CA ASN A 169 -3.96 -17.04 -21.17
C ASN A 169 -4.61 -16.20 -20.05
N LYS A 170 -4.88 -14.93 -20.40
CA LYS A 170 -6.05 -14.10 -20.09
C LYS A 170 -7.15 -14.75 -19.22
N LYS A 171 -7.17 -14.47 -17.91
CA LYS A 171 -8.39 -14.35 -17.08
C LYS A 171 -8.05 -13.83 -15.67
N ALA A 172 -7.76 -12.53 -15.56
CA ALA A 172 -7.64 -11.86 -14.26
C ALA A 172 -8.24 -10.44 -14.30
N LYS A 173 -9.30 -10.23 -15.08
CA LYS A 173 -9.91 -8.90 -15.23
C LYS A 173 -10.82 -8.47 -14.07
N ASN A 174 -11.04 -9.31 -13.06
CA ASN A 174 -12.10 -9.07 -12.07
C ASN A 174 -11.67 -9.11 -10.59
N ALA A 175 -10.41 -9.40 -10.25
CA ALA A 175 -10.02 -9.56 -8.85
C ALA A 175 -10.08 -8.26 -8.02
N LEU A 176 -10.02 -7.10 -8.66
CA LEU A 176 -10.18 -5.78 -7.99
C LEU A 176 -11.61 -5.53 -7.51
N ILE A 177 -12.62 -6.08 -8.20
CA ILE A 177 -14.04 -5.91 -7.83
C ILE A 177 -14.38 -6.82 -6.64
N ASP A 178 -13.67 -7.93 -6.47
CA ASP A 178 -13.85 -8.79 -5.29
C ASP A 178 -13.27 -8.13 -4.01
N ILE A 179 -12.50 -7.05 -4.17
CA ILE A 179 -11.83 -6.31 -3.10
C ILE A 179 -12.51 -4.96 -2.84
N LEU A 180 -12.96 -4.25 -3.88
CA LEU A 180 -13.60 -2.91 -3.82
C LEU A 180 -15.12 -2.98 -3.74
#